data_AF-A0A6J6RQK4-F1
#
_entry.id   AF-A0A6J6RQK4-F1
#
_cell.length_a   1.000
_cell.length_b   1.000
_cell.length_c   1.000
_cell.angle_alpha   90.00
_cell.angle_beta   90.00
_cell.angle_gamma   90.00
#
_symmetry.space_group_name_H-M   'P 1'
#
loop_
_entity.id
_entity.type
_entity.pdbx_description
1 polymer ?
#
loop_
_entity_poly.entity_id
_entity_poly.type
_entity_poly.pdbx_seq_one_letter_code
_entity_poly.pdbx_strand_id
1 'polypeptide(L)'
;MRFYALILWRTLGKIPKRLQLLYLGDKNRLISEPTEAELVKTEGKILSIWSDIQLSYETGLWKPKKSKLCDWCAHQSICPEFGGTPPPLPAQVSD
;
A
#
# COMPACT_ATOMS: atom_id res chain seq x y z
N MET A 1 5.50 -7.13 4.74
CA MET A 1 6.78 -7.77 4.37
C MET A 1 6.78 -8.47 3.02
N ARG A 2 5.69 -9.14 2.59
CA ARG A 2 5.67 -9.91 1.32
C ARG A 2 5.98 -9.10 0.06
N PHE A 3 5.77 -7.77 0.05
CA PHE A 3 6.21 -6.89 -1.03
C PHE A 3 7.71 -7.04 -1.33
N TYR A 4 8.57 -6.95 -0.32
CA TYR A 4 10.03 -7.08 -0.54
C TYR A 4 10.43 -8.47 -1.01
N ALA A 5 9.73 -9.51 -0.53
CA ALA A 5 9.95 -10.87 -1.00
C ALA A 5 9.60 -11.02 -2.49
N LEU A 6 8.50 -10.40 -2.92
CA LEU A 6 8.10 -10.34 -4.32
C LEU A 6 9.14 -9.59 -5.16
N ILE A 7 9.61 -8.42 -4.72
CA ILE A 7 10.64 -7.67 -5.45
C ILE A 7 11.93 -8.47 -5.58
N LEU A 8 12.41 -9.10 -4.51
CA LEU A 8 13.59 -9.99 -4.57
C LEU A 8 13.37 -11.14 -5.55
N TRP A 9 12.20 -11.77 -5.54
CA TRP A 9 11.91 -12.85 -6.47
C TRP A 9 11.88 -12.37 -7.93
N ARG A 10 11.23 -11.24 -8.23
CA ARG A 10 11.16 -10.70 -9.60
C ARG A 10 12.51 -10.18 -10.11
N THR A 11 13.36 -9.66 -9.22
CA THR A 11 14.68 -9.12 -9.59
C THR A 11 15.77 -10.19 -9.66
N LEU A 12 15.74 -11.18 -8.77
CA LEU A 12 16.80 -12.19 -8.63
C LEU A 12 16.40 -13.60 -9.09
N GLY A 13 15.14 -13.82 -9.45
CA GLY A 13 14.61 -15.10 -9.87
C GLY A 13 14.47 -16.15 -8.75
N LYS A 14 14.67 -15.78 -7.48
CA LYS A 14 14.64 -16.70 -6.33
C LYS A 14 13.74 -16.18 -5.21
N ILE A 15 12.85 -17.04 -4.71
CA ILE A 15 12.03 -16.74 -3.53
C ILE A 15 12.92 -16.77 -2.28
N PRO A 16 12.93 -15.73 -1.43
CA PRO A 16 13.68 -15.75 -0.18
C PRO A 16 13.11 -16.80 0.76
N LYS A 17 14.00 -17.58 1.40
CA LYS A 17 13.58 -18.67 2.32
C LYS A 17 12.82 -18.17 3.55
N ARG A 18 13.05 -16.93 3.97
CA ARG A 18 12.52 -16.38 5.22
C ARG A 18 12.42 -14.86 5.17
N LEU A 19 11.38 -14.33 5.79
CA LEU A 19 11.21 -12.93 6.14
C LEU A 19 11.21 -12.79 7.66
N GLN A 20 11.83 -11.73 8.17
CA GLN A 20 11.85 -11.41 9.59
C GLN A 20 11.55 -9.94 9.80
N LEU A 21 10.63 -9.65 10.71
CA LEU A 21 10.36 -8.31 11.23
C LEU A 21 10.88 -8.26 12.67
N LEU A 22 11.90 -7.43 12.90
CA LEU A 22 12.54 -7.26 14.21
C LEU A 22 11.92 -6.05 14.92
N TYR A 23 11.38 -6.27 16.11
CA TYR A 23 10.93 -5.22 17.01
C TYR A 23 12.07 -4.84 17.94
N LEU A 24 12.66 -3.66 17.73
CA LEU A 24 13.88 -3.25 18.43
C LEU A 24 13.63 -2.89 19.89
N GLY A 25 12.42 -2.43 20.24
CA GLY A 25 12.08 -1.99 21.59
C GLY A 25 11.97 -3.10 22.62
N ASP A 26 11.55 -4.30 22.21
CA ASP A 26 11.33 -5.46 23.09
C ASP A 26 12.12 -6.71 22.64
N LYS A 27 12.96 -6.58 21.60
CA LYS A 27 13.75 -7.65 20.97
C LYS A 27 12.91 -8.81 20.43
N ASN A 28 11.60 -8.62 20.26
CA ASN A 28 10.75 -9.63 19.65
C ASN A 28 10.95 -9.69 18.13
N ARG A 29 10.62 -10.82 17.53
CA ARG A 29 10.67 -10.99 16.07
C ARG A 29 9.47 -11.77 15.56
N LEU A 30 8.96 -11.33 14.41
CA LEU A 30 7.97 -12.07 13.64
C LEU A 30 8.67 -12.70 12.43
N ILE A 31 8.47 -14.00 12.23
CA ILE A 31 9.07 -14.78 11.14
C ILE A 31 7.97 -15.28 10.22
N SER A 32 8.20 -15.26 8.92
CA SER A 32 7.34 -15.95 7.93
C SER A 32 8.19 -16.53 6.79
N GLU A 33 7.80 -17.68 6.26
CA GLU A 33 8.44 -18.31 5.10
C GLU A 33 7.50 -18.14 3.90
N PRO A 34 7.84 -17.26 2.93
CA PRO A 34 6.92 -16.91 1.85
C PRO A 34 6.82 -18.04 0.83
N THR A 35 5.60 -18.29 0.35
CA THR A 35 5.36 -19.23 -0.75
C THR A 35 5.11 -18.49 -2.05
N GLU A 36 5.32 -19.16 -3.18
CA GLU A 36 5.05 -18.60 -4.51
C GLU A 36 3.61 -18.09 -4.63
N ALA A 37 2.63 -18.90 -4.20
CA ALA A 37 1.21 -18.52 -4.25
C ALA A 37 0.89 -17.26 -3.43
N GLU A 38 1.52 -17.10 -2.26
CA GLU A 38 1.39 -15.88 -1.46
C GLU A 38 1.97 -14.65 -2.18
N LEU A 39 3.09 -14.82 -2.88
CA LEU A 39 3.74 -13.73 -3.62
C LEU A 39 2.94 -13.34 -4.87
N VAL A 40 2.43 -14.30 -5.62
CA VAL A 40 1.52 -14.06 -6.77
C VAL A 40 0.27 -13.30 -6.31
N LYS A 41 -0.35 -13.71 -5.20
CA LYS A 41 -1.50 -12.97 -4.63
C LYS A 41 -1.12 -11.56 -4.19
N THR A 42 0.08 -11.40 -3.64
CA THR A 42 0.59 -10.09 -3.23
C THR A 42 0.78 -9.18 -4.44
N GLU A 43 1.34 -9.69 -5.54
CA GLU A 43 1.50 -8.97 -6.80
C GLU A 43 0.16 -8.52 -7.37
N GLY A 44 -0.82 -9.43 -7.44
CA GLY A 44 -2.17 -9.08 -7.90
C GLY A 44 -2.80 -7.96 -7.07
N LYS A 45 -2.62 -7.98 -5.74
CA LYS A 45 -3.11 -6.90 -4.86
C LYS A 45 -2.42 -5.57 -5.14
N ILE A 46 -1.10 -5.57 -5.38
CA ILE A 46 -0.34 -4.35 -5.69
C ILE A 46 -0.83 -3.75 -7.01
N LEU A 47 -0.94 -4.57 -8.06
CA LEU A 47 -1.39 -4.13 -9.37
C LEU A 47 -2.83 -3.60 -9.32
N SER A 48 -3.72 -4.25 -8.58
CA SER A 48 -5.09 -3.76 -8.37
C SER A 48 -5.12 -2.39 -7.68
N ILE A 49 -4.33 -2.19 -6.61
CA ILE A 49 -4.23 -0.89 -5.94
C ILE A 49 -3.67 0.16 -6.89
N TRP A 50 -2.67 -0.18 -7.70
CA TRP A 50 -2.10 0.73 -8.68
C TRP A 50 -3.12 1.16 -9.74
N SER A 51 -3.87 0.22 -10.30
CA SER A 51 -4.94 0.53 -11.26
C SER A 51 -6.01 1.45 -10.66
N ASP A 52 -6.40 1.22 -9.39
CA ASP A 52 -7.34 2.10 -8.70
C ASP A 52 -6.77 3.52 -8.52
N ILE A 53 -5.48 3.65 -8.18
CA ILE A 53 -4.79 4.94 -8.07
C ILE A 53 -4.77 5.66 -9.42
N GLN A 54 -4.43 4.97 -10.51
CA GLN A 54 -4.43 5.55 -11.85
C GLN A 54 -5.81 6.07 -12.24
N LEU A 55 -6.85 5.26 -12.03
CA LEU A 55 -8.22 5.66 -12.33
C LEU A 55 -8.66 6.88 -11.49
N SER A 56 -8.33 6.90 -10.19
CA SER A 56 -8.61 8.05 -9.32
C SER A 56 -7.88 9.32 -9.77
N TYR A 57 -6.65 9.17 -10.25
CA TYR A 57 -5.88 10.29 -10.80
C TYR A 57 -6.50 10.82 -12.10
N GLU A 58 -6.81 9.94 -13.05
CA GLU A 58 -7.39 10.29 -14.36
C GLU A 58 -8.77 10.95 -14.22
N THR A 59 -9.60 10.44 -13.32
CA THR A 59 -10.98 10.94 -13.12
C THR A 59 -11.05 12.12 -12.14
N GLY A 60 -9.99 12.37 -11.37
CA GLY A 60 -10.00 13.27 -10.23
C GLY A 60 -10.83 12.78 -9.04
N LEU A 61 -11.38 11.56 -9.08
CA LEU A 61 -12.27 11.03 -8.05
C LEU A 61 -11.50 10.19 -7.03
N TRP A 62 -11.24 10.80 -5.88
CA TRP A 62 -10.62 10.15 -4.71
C TRP A 62 -11.68 9.78 -3.68
N LYS A 63 -12.19 8.55 -3.77
CA LYS A 63 -13.28 8.09 -2.89
C LYS A 63 -12.76 7.85 -1.48
N PRO A 64 -13.29 8.55 -0.46
CA PRO A 64 -12.94 8.23 0.92
C PRO A 64 -13.60 6.91 1.34
N LYS A 65 -13.04 6.28 2.38
CA LYS A 65 -13.59 5.07 2.97
C LYS A 65 -13.55 5.18 4.49
N LYS A 66 -14.72 5.38 5.09
CA LYS A 66 -14.87 5.43 6.55
C LYS A 66 -14.54 4.08 7.19
N SER A 67 -13.72 4.08 8.23
CA SER A 67 -13.34 2.89 9.01
C SER A 67 -12.91 3.28 10.42
N LYS A 68 -12.67 2.30 11.30
CA LYS A 68 -12.13 2.56 12.66
C LYS A 68 -10.77 3.28 12.64
N LEU A 69 -9.99 3.15 11.56
CA LEU A 69 -8.72 3.87 11.42
C LEU A 69 -8.91 5.36 11.20
N CYS A 70 -10.12 5.81 10.82
CA CYS A 70 -10.39 7.23 10.67
C CYS A 70 -10.13 7.98 11.98
N ASP A 71 -10.38 7.39 13.15
CA ASP A 71 -10.19 8.00 14.47
C ASP A 71 -8.75 8.50 14.69
N TRP A 72 -7.77 7.89 14.02
CA TRP A 72 -6.34 8.24 14.12
C TRP A 72 -5.78 8.81 12.81
N CYS A 73 -6.64 9.19 11.86
CA CYS A 73 -6.22 9.70 10.57
C CYS A 73 -5.77 11.17 10.65
N ALA A 74 -4.53 11.45 10.26
CA ALA A 74 -3.97 12.80 10.22
C ALA A 74 -4.66 13.76 9.23
N HIS A 75 -5.50 13.25 8.32
CA HIS A 75 -6.14 14.02 7.25
C HIS A 75 -7.63 14.29 7.48
N GLN A 76 -8.16 14.05 8.69
CA GLN A 76 -9.60 14.26 8.98
C GLN A 76 -10.09 15.67 8.60
N SER A 77 -9.30 16.72 8.85
CA SER A 77 -9.69 18.11 8.57
C SER A 77 -9.95 18.42 7.10
N ILE A 78 -9.38 17.64 6.18
CA ILE A 78 -9.54 17.81 4.72
C ILE A 78 -10.34 16.66 4.08
N CYS A 79 -10.84 15.71 4.87
CA CYS A 79 -11.52 14.52 4.37
C CYS A 79 -13.02 14.79 4.13
N PRO A 80 -13.58 14.44 2.95
CA PRO A 80 -15.00 14.65 2.65
C PRO A 80 -15.98 13.95 3.60
N GLU A 81 -15.60 12.80 4.17
CA GLU A 81 -16.41 12.07 5.17
C GLU A 81 -16.66 12.87 6.46
N PHE A 82 -15.88 13.93 6.68
CA PHE A 82 -15.97 14.83 7.82
C PHE A 82 -16.29 16.27 7.38
N GLY A 83 -16.76 16.46 6.13
CA GLY A 83 -17.07 17.76 5.55
C GLY A 83 -15.85 18.57 5.10
N GLY A 84 -14.65 17.99 5.14
CA GLY A 84 -13.42 18.62 4.65
C GLY A 84 -13.31 18.60 3.12
N THR A 85 -12.48 19.48 2.58
CA THR A 85 -12.20 19.56 1.13
C THR A 85 -10.75 19.16 0.85
N PRO A 86 -10.49 18.12 0.04
CA PRO A 86 -9.14 17.74 -0.35
C PRO A 86 -8.42 18.85 -1.14
N PRO A 87 -7.08 18.92 -1.10
CA PRO A 87 -6.33 19.81 -1.97
C PRO A 87 -6.59 19.46 -3.45
N PRO A 88 -6.49 20.45 -4.37
CA PRO A 88 -6.62 20.18 -5.79
C PRO A 88 -5.50 19.26 -6.28
N LEU A 89 -5.78 18.48 -7.32
CA LEU A 89 -4.74 17.69 -7.98
C LEU A 89 -3.69 18.61 -8.62
N PRO A 90 -2.40 18.21 -8.64
CA PRO A 90 -1.37 18.94 -9.35
C PRO A 90 -1.74 19.13 -10.83
N ALA A 91 -1.30 20.25 -11.41
CA ALA A 91 -1.41 20.44 -12.85
C ALA A 91 -0.68 19.31 -13.57
N GLN A 92 -1.26 18.80 -14.65
CA GLN A 92 -0.59 17.82 -15.49
C GLN A 92 0.68 18.49 -16.03
N VAL A 93 1.85 17.95 -15.70
CA VAL A 93 3.10 18.36 -16.34
C VAL A 93 3.01 17.80 -17.76
N SER A 94 2.73 18.67 -18.72
CA SER A 94 2.88 18.34 -20.13
C SER A 94 4.38 18.21 -20.42
N ASP A 95 4.82 17.00 -20.77
CA ASP A 95 6.13 16.79 -21.39
C ASP A 95 6.23 17.50 -22.75
#